data_AF-A0A399ZVD1-F1
#
_entry.id   AF-A0A399ZVD1-F1
#
_cell.length_a   1.000
_cell.length_b   1.000
_cell.length_c   1.000
_cell.angle_alpha   90.00
_cell.angle_beta   90.00
_cell.angle_gamma   90.00
#
_symmetry.space_group_name_H-M   'P 1'
#
loop_
_entity.id
_entity.type
_entity.pdbx_description
1 polymer ?
#
loop_
_entity_poly.entity_id
_entity_poly.type
_entity_poly.pdbx_seq_one_letter_code
_entity_poly.pdbx_strand_id
1 'polypeptide(L)'
;MSQETLYDMLLSNNVTISDYIQMEGKKDRAKIIEFIKARFTERYIAPLRCDPDLKHGFCTMAICCLMIEALESFWRGWGNSRNQSELAFCSFFDRHHNLSAFDGYATDFYKNVRCGILHQAETMNGWRIRRDGSLFDAQTKTINATLFHNEMEICLNNYCSTLEQANWDSTDWLNCRKKMKAIISHCRVKK
;
A
#
# COMPACT_ATOMS: atom_id res chain seq x y z
N MET A 1 23.40 -16.04 6.96
CA MET A 1 22.43 -16.62 6.02
C MET A 1 23.20 -17.12 4.81
N SER A 2 23.11 -18.41 4.48
CA SER A 2 23.70 -18.95 3.25
C SER A 2 22.93 -18.38 2.05
N GLN A 3 23.55 -18.40 0.87
CA GLN A 3 22.90 -17.92 -0.35
C GLN A 3 21.62 -18.73 -0.66
N GLU A 4 21.64 -20.03 -0.38
CA GLU A 4 20.50 -20.96 -0.51
C GLU A 4 19.32 -20.54 0.38
N THR A 5 19.57 -20.27 1.67
CA THR A 5 18.52 -19.79 2.60
C THR A 5 17.91 -18.42 2.26
N LEU A 6 18.58 -17.60 1.45
CA LEU A 6 18.01 -16.33 0.98
C LEU A 6 16.99 -16.56 -0.13
N TYR A 7 17.25 -17.46 -1.08
CA TYR A 7 16.39 -17.67 -2.25
C TYR A 7 15.03 -18.27 -1.88
N ASP A 8 14.97 -19.06 -0.80
CA ASP A 8 13.73 -19.67 -0.29
C ASP A 8 12.88 -18.72 0.57
N MET A 9 13.33 -17.48 0.82
CA MET A 9 12.57 -16.54 1.64
C MET A 9 11.28 -16.10 0.95
N LEU A 10 10.16 -16.21 1.66
CA LEU A 10 8.84 -15.83 1.19
C LEU A 10 8.66 -14.30 1.06
N LEU A 11 8.32 -13.85 -0.15
CA LEU A 11 7.87 -12.50 -0.48
C LEU A 11 6.34 -12.37 -0.42
N SER A 12 5.60 -13.47 -0.50
CA SER A 12 4.20 -13.58 -0.10
C SER A 12 3.99 -15.00 0.45
N ASN A 13 2.78 -15.37 0.87
CA ASN A 13 2.54 -16.72 1.39
C ASN A 13 2.97 -17.86 0.43
N ASN A 14 2.98 -17.60 -0.89
CA ASN A 14 3.22 -18.62 -1.92
C ASN A 14 4.36 -18.28 -2.90
N VAL A 15 5.08 -17.17 -2.72
CA VAL A 15 6.12 -16.71 -3.67
C VAL A 15 7.41 -16.45 -2.94
N THR A 16 8.46 -17.16 -3.31
CA THR A 16 9.82 -16.96 -2.80
C THR A 16 10.60 -15.90 -3.60
N ILE A 17 11.80 -15.54 -3.12
CA ILE A 17 12.74 -14.71 -3.88
C ILE A 17 13.13 -15.41 -5.20
N SER A 18 13.36 -16.73 -5.17
CA SER A 18 13.68 -17.52 -6.36
C SER A 18 12.57 -17.46 -7.42
N ASP A 19 11.33 -17.65 -6.99
CA ASP A 19 10.15 -17.60 -7.86
C ASP A 19 10.05 -16.24 -8.56
N TYR A 20 10.15 -15.14 -7.80
CA TYR A 20 10.09 -13.79 -8.36
C TYR A 20 11.22 -13.54 -9.37
N ILE A 21 12.46 -13.95 -9.07
CA ILE A 21 13.60 -13.77 -9.99
C ILE A 21 13.36 -14.55 -11.29
N GLN A 22 12.78 -15.75 -11.22
CA GLN A 22 12.42 -16.51 -12.40
C GLN A 22 11.31 -15.82 -13.22
N MET A 23 10.29 -15.28 -12.56
CA MET A 23 9.22 -14.51 -13.23
C MET A 23 9.78 -13.27 -13.94
N GLU A 24 10.64 -12.50 -13.26
CA GLU A 24 11.28 -11.31 -13.84
C GLU A 24 12.19 -11.66 -15.02
N GLY A 25 13.00 -12.73 -14.91
CA GLY A 25 13.88 -13.19 -15.98
C GLY A 25 13.13 -13.63 -17.24
N LYS A 26 11.93 -14.20 -17.08
CA LYS A 26 11.02 -14.57 -18.18
C LYS A 26 10.13 -13.42 -18.65
N LYS A 27 10.17 -12.26 -17.97
CA LYS A 27 9.23 -11.14 -18.16
C LYS A 27 7.76 -11.59 -18.04
N ASP A 28 7.49 -12.51 -17.12
CA ASP A 28 6.14 -13.06 -16.88
C ASP A 28 5.28 -12.02 -16.13
N ARG A 29 4.78 -11.04 -16.89
CA ARG A 29 4.01 -9.90 -16.36
C ARG A 29 2.80 -10.37 -15.55
N ALA A 30 2.08 -11.37 -16.04
CA ALA A 30 0.87 -11.88 -15.40
C ALA A 30 1.18 -12.42 -14.00
N LYS A 31 2.20 -13.27 -13.86
CA LYS A 31 2.57 -13.83 -12.54
C LYS A 31 3.12 -12.78 -11.58
N ILE A 32 3.85 -11.76 -12.08
CA ILE A 32 4.33 -10.68 -11.22
C ILE A 32 3.15 -9.84 -10.69
N ILE A 33 2.16 -9.54 -11.54
CA ILE A 33 0.94 -8.82 -11.13
C ILE A 33 0.15 -9.63 -10.10
N GLU A 34 -0.05 -10.94 -10.35
CA GLU A 34 -0.71 -11.84 -9.42
C GLU A 34 0.01 -11.87 -8.06
N PHE A 35 1.33 -12.01 -8.06
CA PHE A 35 2.16 -11.96 -6.86
C PHE A 35 1.99 -10.64 -6.09
N ILE A 36 2.06 -9.49 -6.77
CA ILE A 36 1.91 -8.17 -6.13
C ILE A 36 0.53 -8.06 -5.50
N LYS A 37 -0.52 -8.44 -6.25
CA LYS A 37 -1.89 -8.41 -5.76
C LYS A 37 -2.04 -9.31 -4.52
N ALA A 38 -1.53 -10.54 -4.57
CA ALA A 38 -1.57 -11.47 -3.45
C ALA A 38 -0.84 -10.91 -2.22
N ARG A 39 0.36 -10.35 -2.40
CA ARG A 39 1.16 -9.76 -1.32
C ARG A 39 0.43 -8.61 -0.61
N PHE A 40 -0.22 -7.71 -1.35
CA PHE A 40 -0.98 -6.62 -0.72
C PHE A 40 -2.28 -7.13 -0.10
N THR A 41 -2.95 -8.06 -0.78
CA THR A 41 -4.22 -8.63 -0.31
C THR A 41 -4.04 -9.36 1.02
N GLU A 42 -3.06 -10.25 1.11
CA GLU A 42 -2.82 -11.06 2.32
C GLU A 42 -2.38 -10.20 3.52
N ARG A 43 -1.75 -9.04 3.28
CA ARG A 43 -1.16 -8.19 4.35
C ARG A 43 -2.05 -7.05 4.80
N TYR A 44 -2.82 -6.45 3.90
CA TYR A 44 -3.53 -5.20 4.17
C TYR A 44 -5.03 -5.29 3.89
N ILE A 45 -5.47 -6.17 2.99
CA ILE A 45 -6.89 -6.30 2.63
C ILE A 45 -7.57 -7.39 3.45
N ALA A 46 -7.19 -8.65 3.24
CA ALA A 46 -7.82 -9.82 3.84
C ALA A 46 -7.82 -9.81 5.38
N PRO A 47 -6.76 -9.38 6.10
CA PRO A 47 -6.79 -9.35 7.55
C PRO A 47 -7.88 -8.45 8.14
N LEU A 48 -8.31 -7.42 7.41
CA LEU A 48 -9.38 -6.50 7.78
C LEU A 48 -10.77 -6.94 7.30
N ARG A 49 -10.86 -8.08 6.60
CA ARG A 49 -12.12 -8.73 6.20
C ARG A 49 -12.63 -9.74 7.23
N CYS A 50 -11.97 -9.82 8.38
CA CYS A 50 -12.39 -10.64 9.53
C CYS A 50 -13.75 -10.20 10.11
N ASP A 51 -14.19 -10.89 11.17
CA ASP A 51 -15.43 -10.65 11.89
C ASP A 51 -15.73 -9.14 12.05
N PRO A 52 -16.86 -8.62 11.51
CA PRO A 52 -17.27 -7.23 11.65
C PRO A 52 -17.26 -6.68 13.08
N ASP A 53 -17.46 -7.55 14.08
CA ASP A 53 -17.50 -7.16 15.49
C ASP A 53 -16.11 -6.92 16.08
N LEU A 54 -15.07 -7.51 15.47
CA LEU A 54 -13.67 -7.29 15.85
C LEU A 54 -13.02 -6.10 15.12
N LYS A 55 -13.70 -5.50 14.14
CA LYS A 55 -13.15 -4.38 13.36
C LYS A 55 -13.13 -3.09 14.15
N HIS A 56 -11.96 -2.52 14.36
CA HIS A 56 -11.84 -1.16 14.91
C HIS A 56 -11.42 -0.16 13.83
N GLY A 57 -12.04 1.03 13.82
CA GLY A 57 -11.77 2.07 12.83
C GLY A 57 -10.31 2.53 12.82
N PHE A 58 -9.71 2.72 14.00
CA PHE A 58 -8.29 3.09 14.12
C PHE A 58 -7.36 2.03 13.55
N CYS A 59 -7.60 0.75 13.83
CA CYS A 59 -6.78 -0.35 13.29
C CYS A 59 -6.89 -0.41 11.77
N THR A 60 -8.11 -0.27 11.25
CA THR A 60 -8.40 -0.21 9.82
C THR A 60 -7.62 0.92 9.14
N MET A 61 -7.70 2.14 9.69
CA MET A 61 -7.01 3.30 9.14
C MET A 61 -5.49 3.22 9.30
N ALA A 62 -4.98 2.64 10.39
CA ALA A 62 -3.54 2.40 10.55
C ALA A 62 -3.00 1.51 9.42
N ILE A 63 -3.68 0.39 9.15
CA ILE A 63 -3.31 -0.55 8.08
C ILE A 63 -3.46 0.11 6.70
N CYS A 64 -4.51 0.90 6.47
CA CYS A 64 -4.68 1.66 5.23
C CYS A 64 -3.53 2.66 5.03
N CYS A 65 -3.12 3.38 6.08
CA CYS A 65 -1.98 4.31 6.01
C CYS A 65 -0.66 3.61 5.66
N LEU A 66 -0.42 2.42 6.22
CA LEU A 66 0.74 1.60 5.86
C LEU A 66 0.69 1.15 4.40
N MET A 67 -0.51 0.77 3.93
CA MET A 67 -0.72 0.36 2.55
C MET A 67 -0.53 1.50 1.55
N ILE A 68 -1.00 2.72 1.85
CA ILE A 68 -0.78 3.92 1.03
C ILE A 68 0.71 4.10 0.74
N GLU A 69 1.53 4.16 1.79
CA GLU A 69 2.96 4.43 1.65
C GLU A 69 3.70 3.27 0.95
N ALA A 70 3.28 2.03 1.20
CA ALA A 70 3.81 0.86 0.52
C ALA A 70 3.45 0.86 -0.98
N LEU A 71 2.19 1.10 -1.34
CA LEU A 71 1.71 1.09 -2.73
C LEU A 71 2.28 2.27 -3.52
N GLU A 72 2.36 3.47 -2.95
CA GLU A 72 2.99 4.61 -3.62
C GLU A 72 4.50 4.37 -3.82
N SER A 73 5.15 3.62 -2.93
CA SER A 73 6.54 3.20 -3.16
C SER A 73 6.70 2.27 -4.36
N PHE A 74 5.67 1.49 -4.71
CA PHE A 74 5.65 0.69 -5.95
C PHE A 74 5.45 1.59 -7.17
N TRP A 75 4.50 2.51 -7.12
CA TRP A 75 4.29 3.52 -8.17
C TRP A 75 5.55 4.32 -8.49
N ARG A 76 6.36 4.64 -7.48
CA ARG A 76 7.55 5.51 -7.62
C ARG A 76 8.89 4.78 -7.64
N GLY A 77 8.90 3.46 -7.45
CA GLY A 77 10.12 2.66 -7.39
C GLY A 77 11.04 3.03 -6.23
N TRP A 78 10.46 3.39 -5.08
CA TRP A 78 11.18 3.81 -3.89
C TRP A 78 11.62 2.62 -3.04
N GLY A 79 12.93 2.46 -2.84
CA GLY A 79 13.44 1.43 -1.94
C GLY A 79 13.00 1.63 -0.49
N ASN A 80 13.04 2.88 -0.02
CA ASN A 80 12.43 3.37 1.21
C ASN A 80 11.82 4.75 0.96
N SER A 81 10.93 5.19 1.84
CA SER A 81 10.23 6.47 1.79
C SER A 81 10.74 7.47 2.82
N ARG A 82 12.02 7.36 3.25
CA ARG A 82 12.57 8.24 4.29
C ARG A 82 12.51 9.70 3.82
N ASN A 83 11.90 10.56 4.64
CA ASN A 83 11.63 11.97 4.33
C ASN A 83 10.70 12.18 3.11
N GLN A 84 9.97 11.15 2.68
CA GLN A 84 9.06 11.18 1.54
C GLN A 84 7.64 10.75 1.93
N SER A 85 7.36 10.46 3.20
CA SER A 85 6.04 10.00 3.65
C SER A 85 4.94 11.01 3.32
N GLU A 86 5.11 12.31 3.60
CA GLU A 86 4.11 13.32 3.23
C GLU A 86 3.85 13.34 1.71
N LEU A 87 4.92 13.31 0.91
CA LEU A 87 4.82 13.23 -0.55
C LEU A 87 4.09 11.98 -1.02
N ALA A 88 4.28 10.84 -0.33
CA ALA A 88 3.61 9.59 -0.64
C ALA A 88 2.09 9.76 -0.53
N PHE A 89 1.61 10.38 0.56
CA PHE A 89 0.18 10.61 0.78
C PHE A 89 -0.39 11.61 -0.23
N CYS A 90 0.27 12.75 -0.46
CA CYS A 90 -0.19 13.73 -1.45
C CYS A 90 -0.32 13.08 -2.84
N SER A 91 0.72 12.37 -3.27
CA SER A 91 0.73 11.75 -4.60
C SER A 91 -0.29 10.62 -4.74
N PHE A 92 -0.55 9.90 -3.64
CA PHE A 92 -1.53 8.84 -3.62
C PHE A 92 -2.95 9.39 -3.80
N PHE A 93 -3.32 10.42 -3.03
CA PHE A 93 -4.63 11.05 -3.17
C PHE A 93 -4.81 11.71 -4.54
N ASP A 94 -3.80 12.40 -5.06
CA ASP A 94 -3.84 13.01 -6.40
C ASP A 94 -4.04 11.97 -7.52
N ARG A 95 -3.55 10.73 -7.32
CA ARG A 95 -3.60 9.66 -8.33
C ARG A 95 -4.94 8.93 -8.37
N HIS A 96 -5.61 8.80 -7.23
CA HIS A 96 -6.72 7.87 -7.06
C HIS A 96 -8.05 8.62 -7.03
N HIS A 97 -8.69 8.77 -8.20
CA HIS A 97 -9.97 9.47 -8.35
C HIS A 97 -11.11 8.92 -7.48
N ASN A 98 -11.06 7.64 -7.11
CA ASN A 98 -12.03 7.03 -6.21
C ASN A 98 -11.92 7.58 -4.76
N LEU A 99 -10.86 8.31 -4.46
CA LEU A 99 -10.63 9.04 -3.20
C LEU A 99 -10.74 10.57 -3.36
N SER A 100 -11.34 11.08 -4.45
CA SER A 100 -11.46 12.52 -4.72
C SER A 100 -12.21 13.31 -3.65
N ALA A 101 -12.99 12.64 -2.80
CA ALA A 101 -13.58 13.27 -1.61
C ALA A 101 -12.50 13.91 -0.70
N PHE A 102 -11.26 13.44 -0.75
CA PHE A 102 -10.12 13.94 0.01
C PHE A 102 -9.29 15.00 -0.73
N ASP A 103 -9.72 15.47 -1.90
CA ASP A 103 -9.01 16.51 -2.65
C ASP A 103 -8.81 17.77 -1.79
N GLY A 104 -7.58 18.25 -1.70
CA GLY A 104 -7.19 19.37 -0.83
C GLY A 104 -6.94 19.00 0.64
N TYR A 105 -7.16 17.75 1.05
CA TYR A 105 -6.95 17.28 2.43
C TYR A 105 -5.73 16.39 2.61
N ALA A 106 -4.98 16.04 1.56
CA ALA A 106 -3.90 15.04 1.66
C ALA A 106 -2.82 15.37 2.71
N THR A 107 -2.30 16.61 2.72
CA THR A 107 -1.35 17.06 3.75
C THR A 107 -1.97 17.06 5.14
N ASP A 108 -3.24 17.48 5.26
CA ASP A 108 -3.95 17.52 6.54
C ASP A 108 -4.19 16.10 7.08
N PHE A 109 -4.60 15.17 6.21
CA PHE A 109 -4.75 13.75 6.49
C PHE A 109 -3.43 13.13 6.95
N TYR A 110 -2.34 13.37 6.23
CA TYR A 110 -1.02 12.83 6.59
C TYR A 110 -0.62 13.26 8.02
N LYS A 111 -0.74 14.56 8.33
CA LYS A 111 -0.35 15.11 9.62
C LYS A 111 -1.28 14.65 10.74
N ASN A 112 -2.59 14.66 10.52
CA ASN A 112 -3.58 14.56 11.59
C ASN A 112 -4.24 13.19 11.72
N VAL A 113 -4.23 12.38 10.66
CA VAL A 113 -4.71 11.00 10.69
C VAL A 113 -3.52 10.05 10.77
N ARG A 114 -2.64 10.03 9.76
CA ARG A 114 -1.52 9.06 9.74
C ARG A 114 -0.56 9.27 10.90
N CYS A 115 0.01 10.47 11.05
CA CYS A 115 0.98 10.73 12.12
C CYS A 115 0.33 10.71 13.51
N GLY A 116 -0.92 11.16 13.63
CA GLY A 116 -1.70 11.01 14.88
C GLY A 116 -1.82 9.55 15.31
N ILE A 117 -2.31 8.69 14.42
CA ILE A 117 -2.49 7.26 14.71
C ILE A 117 -1.15 6.62 15.08
N LEU A 118 -0.08 6.93 14.35
CA LEU A 118 1.24 6.33 14.56
C LEU A 118 1.91 6.77 15.87
N HIS A 119 1.84 8.06 16.21
CA HIS A 119 2.61 8.62 17.33
C HIS A 119 1.81 8.81 18.62
N GLN A 120 0.49 8.96 18.51
CA GLN A 120 -0.36 9.34 19.63
C GLN A 120 -1.51 8.34 19.89
N ALA A 121 -1.68 7.34 19.01
CA ALA A 121 -2.85 6.45 19.03
C ALA A 121 -4.20 7.18 18.98
N GLU A 122 -4.22 8.39 18.41
CA GLU A 122 -5.41 9.25 18.25
C GLU A 122 -5.41 9.95 16.87
N THR A 123 -6.50 10.61 16.53
CA THR A 123 -6.53 11.57 15.42
C THR A 123 -6.47 12.99 15.96
N MET A 124 -5.80 13.90 15.24
CA MET A 124 -5.58 15.29 15.69
C MET A 124 -6.46 16.29 14.92
N ASN A 125 -6.51 17.54 15.39
CA ASN A 125 -7.14 18.68 14.69
C ASN A 125 -8.59 18.42 14.20
N GLY A 126 -9.38 17.76 15.06
CA GLY A 126 -10.80 17.51 14.83
C GLY A 126 -11.12 16.35 13.90
N TRP A 127 -10.11 15.65 13.35
CA TRP A 127 -10.33 14.45 12.56
C TRP A 127 -10.99 13.35 13.39
N ARG A 128 -11.93 12.63 12.76
CA ARG A 128 -12.69 11.54 13.39
C ARG A 128 -12.68 10.32 12.49
N ILE A 129 -12.72 9.15 13.11
CA ILE A 129 -12.87 7.87 12.40
C ILE A 129 -14.16 7.21 12.85
N ARG A 130 -15.01 6.88 11.88
CA ARG A 130 -16.24 6.11 12.04
C ARG A 130 -16.23 4.90 11.08
N ARG A 131 -17.29 4.10 11.14
CA ARG A 131 -17.50 2.94 10.24
C ARG A 131 -18.82 3.04 9.46
N ASP A 132 -19.52 4.14 9.61
CA ASP A 132 -20.81 4.47 9.00
C ASP A 132 -20.76 5.88 8.39
N GLY A 133 -21.78 6.22 7.59
CA GLY A 133 -21.83 7.49 6.84
C GLY A 133 -21.04 7.47 5.53
N SER A 134 -20.79 8.65 4.96
CA SER A 134 -20.06 8.84 3.71
C SER A 134 -18.57 8.48 3.86
N LEU A 135 -17.88 8.23 2.73
CA LEU A 135 -16.43 7.96 2.71
C LEU A 135 -15.64 9.01 3.50
N PHE A 136 -15.96 10.28 3.26
CA PHE A 136 -15.43 11.42 3.98
C PHE A 136 -16.51 12.50 4.11
N ASP A 137 -16.57 13.14 5.28
CA ASP A 137 -17.33 14.36 5.52
C ASP A 137 -16.35 15.48 5.86
N ALA A 138 -16.17 16.41 4.93
CA ALA A 138 -15.26 17.55 5.05
C ALA A 138 -15.68 18.54 6.15
N GLN A 139 -16.98 18.70 6.43
CA GLN A 139 -17.47 19.65 7.44
C GLN A 139 -17.08 19.18 8.84
N THR A 140 -17.17 17.88 9.10
CA THR A 140 -16.86 17.29 10.40
C THR A 140 -15.49 16.60 10.47
N LYS A 141 -14.74 16.60 9.36
CA LYS A 141 -13.48 15.83 9.16
C LYS A 141 -13.61 14.37 9.57
N THR A 142 -14.73 13.74 9.20
CA THR A 142 -15.03 12.36 9.58
C THR A 142 -14.76 11.40 8.43
N ILE A 143 -13.94 10.39 8.67
CA ILE A 143 -13.65 9.30 7.71
C ILE A 143 -14.50 8.09 8.06
N ASN A 144 -15.13 7.48 7.06
CA ASN A 144 -15.65 6.12 7.19
C ASN A 144 -14.54 5.11 6.85
N ALA A 145 -13.97 4.47 7.88
CA ALA A 145 -12.86 3.54 7.73
C ALA A 145 -13.22 2.30 6.90
N THR A 146 -14.48 1.84 6.94
CA THR A 146 -14.91 0.67 6.17
C THR A 146 -14.97 1.00 4.68
N LEU A 147 -15.54 2.14 4.32
CA LEU A 147 -15.54 2.59 2.93
C LEU A 147 -14.11 2.91 2.46
N PHE A 148 -13.30 3.58 3.27
CA PHE A 148 -11.91 3.86 2.94
C PHE A 148 -11.11 2.57 2.65
N HIS A 149 -11.30 1.53 3.46
CA HIS A 149 -10.66 0.23 3.23
C HIS A 149 -11.10 -0.43 1.92
N ASN A 150 -12.38 -0.32 1.55
CA ASN A 150 -12.87 -0.78 0.25
C ASN A 150 -12.19 -0.02 -0.90
N GLU A 151 -12.04 1.29 -0.77
CA GLU A 151 -11.35 2.11 -1.76
C GLU A 151 -9.87 1.73 -1.89
N MET A 152 -9.20 1.32 -0.81
CA MET A 152 -7.82 0.82 -0.87
C MET A 152 -7.68 -0.45 -1.72
N GLU A 153 -8.68 -1.33 -1.71
CA GLU A 153 -8.70 -2.52 -2.57
C GLU A 153 -8.88 -2.13 -4.05
N ILE A 154 -9.71 -1.12 -4.32
CA ILE A 154 -9.84 -0.54 -5.67
C ILE A 154 -8.52 0.09 -6.12
N CYS A 155 -7.82 0.84 -5.25
CA CYS A 155 -6.51 1.42 -5.56
C CYS A 155 -5.46 0.34 -5.94
N LEU A 156 -5.45 -0.79 -5.23
CA LEU A 156 -4.58 -1.92 -5.57
C LEU A 156 -4.93 -2.52 -6.94
N ASN A 157 -6.22 -2.76 -7.20
CA ASN A 157 -6.67 -3.29 -8.47
C ASN A 157 -6.32 -2.34 -9.62
N ASN A 158 -6.45 -1.03 -9.43
CA ASN A 158 -6.06 -0.03 -10.42
C ASN A 158 -4.56 -0.08 -10.73
N TYR A 159 -3.69 -0.23 -9.71
CA TYR A 159 -2.26 -0.42 -9.94
C TYR A 159 -1.95 -1.69 -10.76
N CYS A 160 -2.60 -2.80 -10.43
CA CYS A 160 -2.46 -4.05 -11.18
C CYS A 160 -2.91 -3.88 -12.65
N SER A 161 -4.06 -3.25 -12.89
CA SER A 161 -4.57 -2.97 -14.23
C SER A 161 -3.63 -2.04 -15.02
N THR A 162 -3.02 -1.04 -14.37
CA THR A 162 -2.02 -0.19 -15.02
C THR A 162 -0.81 -1.00 -15.47
N LEU A 163 -0.26 -1.90 -14.63
CA LEU A 163 0.85 -2.76 -15.02
C LEU A 163 0.46 -3.73 -16.15
N GLU A 164 -0.76 -4.26 -16.13
CA GLU A 164 -1.27 -5.17 -17.16
C GLU A 164 -1.28 -4.51 -18.55
N GLN A 165 -1.74 -3.26 -18.61
CA GLN A 165 -1.83 -2.48 -19.84
C GLN A 165 -0.47 -1.90 -20.28
N ALA A 166 0.46 -1.71 -19.35
CA ALA A 166 1.75 -1.08 -19.62
C ALA A 166 2.76 -2.05 -20.28
N ASN A 167 3.62 -1.49 -21.14
CA ASN A 167 4.76 -2.19 -21.71
C ASN A 167 5.82 -2.50 -20.64
N TRP A 168 6.54 -3.61 -20.77
CA TRP A 168 7.56 -4.05 -19.79
C TRP A 168 8.63 -3.00 -19.47
N ASP A 169 8.96 -2.15 -20.45
CA ASP A 169 9.98 -1.11 -20.32
C ASP A 169 9.39 0.27 -20.01
N SER A 170 8.09 0.34 -19.70
CA SER A 170 7.43 1.55 -19.20
C SER A 170 7.96 1.98 -17.83
N THR A 171 7.73 3.25 -17.48
CA THR A 171 8.05 3.79 -16.16
C THR A 171 7.40 2.99 -15.03
N ASP A 172 6.16 2.53 -15.20
CA ASP A 172 5.43 1.77 -14.16
C ASP A 172 6.12 0.44 -13.86
N TRP A 173 6.51 -0.31 -14.91
CA TRP A 173 7.25 -1.56 -14.75
C TRP A 173 8.68 -1.37 -14.26
N LEU A 174 9.36 -0.31 -14.69
CA LEU A 174 10.69 0.04 -14.18
C LEU A 174 10.63 0.35 -12.67
N ASN A 175 9.62 1.11 -12.25
CA ASN A 175 9.40 1.45 -10.84
C ASN A 175 9.05 0.21 -10.02
N CYS A 176 8.14 -0.65 -10.50
CA CYS A 176 7.82 -1.92 -9.88
C CYS A 176 9.08 -2.79 -9.65
N ARG A 177 9.88 -3.01 -10.69
CA ARG A 177 11.12 -3.82 -10.61
C ARG A 177 12.15 -3.20 -9.67
N LYS A 178 12.31 -1.86 -9.72
CA LYS A 178 13.19 -1.13 -8.79
C LYS A 178 12.76 -1.32 -7.34
N LYS A 179 11.45 -1.26 -7.06
CA LYS A 179 10.91 -1.52 -5.72
C LYS A 179 11.18 -2.97 -5.28
N MET A 180 10.95 -3.94 -6.16
CA MET A 180 11.18 -5.35 -5.85
C MET A 180 12.65 -5.67 -5.58
N LYS A 181 13.56 -5.11 -6.37
CA LYS A 181 15.01 -5.21 -6.13
C LYS A 181 15.37 -4.70 -4.73
N ALA A 182 14.78 -3.59 -4.30
CA ALA A 182 14.99 -3.07 -2.94
C ALA A 182 14.43 -4.02 -1.88
N ILE A 183 13.21 -4.53 -2.05
CA ILE A 183 12.59 -5.52 -1.13
C ILE A 183 13.52 -6.74 -0.96
N ILE A 184 13.98 -7.33 -2.05
CA ILE A 184 14.91 -8.48 -2.04
C ILE A 184 16.23 -8.12 -1.36
N SER A 185 16.74 -6.91 -1.57
CA SER A 185 17.97 -6.47 -0.92
C SER A 185 17.84 -6.37 0.61
N HIS A 186 16.65 -6.02 1.11
CA HIS A 186 16.37 -5.90 2.55
C HIS A 186 16.27 -7.25 3.25
N CYS A 187 16.03 -8.33 2.52
CA CYS A 187 16.05 -9.69 3.04
C CYS A 187 17.45 -10.16 3.46
N ARG A 188 18.50 -9.47 3.00
CA ARG A 188 19.89 -9.81 3.34
C ARG A 188 20.23 -9.29 4.73
N VAL A 189 20.67 -10.19 5.61
CA VAL A 189 21.28 -9.81 6.89
C VAL A 189 22.61 -9.10 6.59
N LYS A 190 22.71 -7.82 6.94
CA LYS A 190 24.00 -7.11 6.94
C LYS A 190 24.84 -7.67 8.08
N LYS A 191 26.03 -8.17 7.75
CA LYS A 191 27.05 -8.51 8.76
C LYS A 191 27.58 -7.24 9.41
#